data_AF-A0A1C0TQX0-F1
#
_entry.id   AF-A0A1C0TQX0-F1
#
_cell.length_a   1.000
_cell.length_b   1.000
_cell.length_c   1.000
_cell.angle_alpha   90.00
_cell.angle_beta   90.00
_cell.angle_gamma   90.00
#
_symmetry.space_group_name_H-M   'P 1'
#
loop_
_entity.id
_entity.type
_entity.pdbx_description
1 polymer ?
#
loop_
_entity_poly.entity_id
_entity_poly.type
_entity_poly.pdbx_seq_one_letter_code
_entity_poly.pdbx_strand_id
1 'polypeptide(L)'
;MIGNYHIEIKDKVYTSCNGTGRDTTHSYSIEIRSEEPGKYQVVFKNGFHNFLNSCSGIGELANMLPNCTKQLSEFLVIEEPDIGLILAKNTLFNDALLLILEELAKYSGEPAETLFDLIQSQLLRDLNIISLRDSQGLSMPVGEHLIFESTNRESKLQVKQEASLKTVEMIDIKRFVGEVEDSNYDELKRECWQAHLSEKRYSNTGLNYTKYCLDEADNLTRFELVYQSFSSKQDKRLSRLIERIK
;
A
#
# COMPACT_ATOMS: atom_id res chain seq x y z
N MET A 1 8.45 -13.37 -6.19
CA MET A 1 8.90 -12.07 -5.63
C MET A 1 10.03 -11.41 -6.44
N ILE A 2 10.99 -12.13 -7.01
CA ILE A 2 12.15 -11.56 -7.73
C ILE A 2 11.72 -10.71 -8.95
N GLY A 3 12.34 -9.54 -9.12
CA GLY A 3 12.10 -8.66 -10.27
C GLY A 3 12.21 -7.17 -9.94
N ASN A 4 11.91 -6.33 -10.92
CA ASN A 4 11.81 -4.88 -10.76
C ASN A 4 10.34 -4.49 -10.57
N TYR A 5 10.09 -3.57 -9.65
CA TYR A 5 8.74 -3.09 -9.34
C TYR A 5 8.73 -1.56 -9.26
N HIS A 6 7.67 -0.98 -9.82
CA HIS A 6 7.28 0.39 -9.59
C HIS A 6 6.18 0.43 -8.52
N ILE A 7 6.29 1.34 -7.55
CA ILE A 7 5.29 1.56 -6.51
C ILE A 7 4.86 3.01 -6.56
N GLU A 8 3.55 3.24 -6.60
CA GLU A 8 2.93 4.56 -6.50
C GLU A 8 1.93 4.57 -5.34
N ILE A 9 1.99 5.62 -4.51
CA ILE A 9 1.07 5.85 -3.40
C ILE A 9 0.50 7.26 -3.56
N LYS A 10 -0.83 7.37 -3.57
CA LYS A 10 -1.54 8.66 -3.56
C LYS A 10 -2.40 8.71 -2.31
N ASP A 11 -2.27 9.78 -1.53
CA ASP A 11 -2.99 9.93 -0.27
C ASP A 11 -3.60 11.32 -0.19
N LYS A 12 -4.93 11.37 -0.24
CA LYS A 12 -5.74 12.57 -0.11
C LYS A 12 -6.58 12.48 1.13
N VAL A 13 -6.49 13.47 2.01
CA VAL A 13 -7.33 13.61 3.20
C VAL A 13 -7.70 15.07 3.37
N TYR A 14 -8.99 15.38 3.39
CA TYR A 14 -9.52 16.69 3.73
C TYR A 14 -10.42 16.56 4.95
N THR A 15 -10.18 17.36 5.98
CA THR A 15 -11.06 17.40 7.17
C THR A 15 -11.77 18.75 7.28
N SER A 16 -13.07 18.71 7.57
CA SER A 16 -13.91 19.93 7.60
C SER A 16 -13.73 20.75 8.87
N CYS A 17 -13.31 20.12 9.98
CA CYS A 17 -13.27 20.80 11.29
C CYS A 17 -12.02 21.68 11.50
N ASN A 18 -10.91 21.44 10.79
CA ASN A 18 -9.64 22.15 11.03
C ASN A 18 -8.99 22.72 9.75
N GLY A 19 -9.62 22.57 8.59
CA GLY A 19 -9.07 23.05 7.30
C GLY A 19 -7.78 22.34 6.87
N THR A 20 -7.41 21.24 7.52
CA THR A 20 -6.22 20.47 7.17
C THR A 20 -6.52 19.58 5.97
N GLY A 21 -5.77 19.82 4.91
CA GLY A 21 -5.79 19.06 3.66
C GLY A 21 -4.41 18.48 3.41
N ARG A 22 -4.35 17.18 3.12
CA ARG A 22 -3.18 16.49 2.61
C ARG A 22 -3.54 15.95 1.24
N ASP A 23 -2.72 16.25 0.23
CA ASP A 23 -2.80 15.65 -1.10
C ASP A 23 -1.38 15.35 -1.54
N THR A 24 -0.95 14.11 -1.37
CA THR A 24 0.42 13.70 -1.69
C THR A 24 0.42 12.57 -2.70
N THR A 25 1.43 12.57 -3.55
CA THR A 25 1.73 11.50 -4.50
C THR A 25 3.21 11.19 -4.39
N HIS A 26 3.52 9.94 -4.11
CA HIS A 26 4.88 9.45 -3.97
C HIS A 26 5.06 8.21 -4.84
N SER A 27 6.18 8.15 -5.55
CA SER A 27 6.53 6.97 -6.33
C SER A 27 8.01 6.63 -6.25
N TYR A 28 8.29 5.34 -6.27
CA TYR A 28 9.63 4.77 -6.17
C TYR A 28 9.70 3.44 -6.91
N SER A 29 10.93 3.01 -7.22
CA SER A 29 11.16 1.74 -7.89
C SER A 29 12.18 0.92 -7.13
N ILE A 30 11.89 -0.37 -6.96
CA ILE A 30 12.76 -1.33 -6.28
C ILE A 30 13.09 -2.48 -7.21
N GLU A 31 14.27 -3.05 -7.03
CA GLU A 31 14.68 -4.34 -7.56
C GLU A 31 14.81 -5.31 -6.40
N ILE A 32 14.23 -6.50 -6.53
CA ILE A 32 14.34 -7.56 -5.54
C ILE A 32 15.16 -8.70 -6.15
N ARG A 33 16.29 -9.00 -5.52
CA ARG A 33 17.19 -10.11 -5.88
C ARG A 33 17.15 -11.19 -4.81
N SER A 34 17.34 -12.44 -5.22
CA SER A 34 17.57 -13.55 -4.28
C SER A 34 19.08 -13.71 -4.11
N GLU A 35 19.56 -13.60 -2.88
CA GLU A 35 20.94 -13.95 -2.53
C GLU A 35 21.03 -15.47 -2.31
N GLU A 36 20.11 -15.98 -1.49
CA GLU A 36 19.98 -17.39 -1.10
C GLU A 36 18.49 -17.69 -0.89
N PRO A 37 18.06 -18.97 -0.79
CA PRO A 37 16.68 -19.30 -0.45
C PRO A 37 16.24 -18.61 0.84
N GLY A 38 15.14 -17.85 0.78
CA GLY A 38 14.61 -17.09 1.92
C GLY A 38 15.39 -15.81 2.27
N LYS A 39 16.38 -15.41 1.46
CA LYS A 39 17.17 -14.19 1.71
C LYS A 39 17.20 -13.31 0.47
N TYR A 40 16.68 -12.10 0.62
CA TYR A 40 16.43 -11.18 -0.47
C TYR A 40 17.13 -9.84 -0.28
N GLN A 41 17.76 -9.35 -1.33
CA GLN A 41 18.29 -7.98 -1.39
C GLN A 41 17.27 -7.10 -2.11
N VAL A 42 16.82 -6.03 -1.45
CA VAL A 42 15.89 -5.04 -1.98
C VAL A 42 16.65 -3.76 -2.28
N VAL A 43 16.75 -3.41 -3.55
CA VAL A 43 17.54 -2.27 -4.06
C VAL A 43 16.61 -1.21 -4.66
N PHE A 44 16.49 -0.05 -4.03
CA PHE A 44 15.85 1.15 -4.56
C PHE A 44 16.61 1.67 -5.78
N LYS A 45 16.04 1.45 -6.96
CA LYS A 45 16.56 1.98 -8.22
C LYS A 45 16.37 3.49 -8.33
N ASN A 46 15.27 4.00 -7.80
CA ASN A 46 14.97 5.43 -7.73
C ASN A 46 13.91 5.70 -6.64
N GLY A 47 13.79 6.98 -6.26
CA GLY A 47 12.69 7.43 -5.41
C GLY A 47 12.80 7.06 -3.93
N PHE A 48 13.98 6.73 -3.39
CA PHE A 48 14.11 6.42 -1.95
C PHE A 48 13.56 7.54 -1.05
N HIS A 49 13.81 8.80 -1.39
CA HIS A 49 13.21 9.93 -0.68
C HIS A 49 11.68 9.99 -0.80
N ASN A 50 11.12 9.61 -1.95
CA ASN A 50 9.67 9.49 -2.11
C ASN A 50 9.10 8.34 -1.27
N PHE A 51 9.85 7.24 -1.15
CA PHE A 51 9.51 6.15 -0.24
C PHE A 51 9.48 6.62 1.22
N LEU A 52 10.50 7.35 1.68
CA LEU A 52 10.48 7.96 3.02
C LEU A 52 9.29 8.91 3.21
N ASN A 53 9.00 9.72 2.19
CA ASN A 53 7.84 10.62 2.21
C ASN A 53 6.50 9.85 2.30
N SER A 54 6.45 8.62 1.79
CA SER A 54 5.27 7.75 1.86
C SER A 54 5.09 7.06 3.23
N CYS A 55 6.11 7.04 4.07
CA CYS A 55 6.05 6.47 5.41
C CYS A 55 5.26 7.40 6.35
N SER A 56 4.15 6.91 6.90
CA SER A 56 3.35 7.64 7.89
C SER A 56 4.22 7.99 9.11
N GLY A 57 4.20 9.26 9.54
CA GLY A 57 5.02 9.76 10.64
C GLY A 57 6.44 10.21 10.24
N ILE A 58 6.93 9.84 9.05
CA ILE A 58 8.22 10.30 8.51
C ILE A 58 8.02 11.35 7.42
N GLY A 59 6.92 11.26 6.68
CA GLY A 59 6.58 12.06 5.50
C GLY A 59 7.17 13.47 5.47
N GLU A 60 6.59 14.38 6.26
CA GLU A 60 6.96 15.80 6.24
C GLU A 60 8.41 16.06 6.69
N LEU A 61 8.95 15.19 7.54
CA LEU A 61 10.33 15.26 8.04
C LEU A 61 11.34 14.86 6.98
N ALA A 62 10.97 13.94 6.08
CA ALA A 62 11.85 13.52 5.00
C ALA A 62 12.27 14.72 4.13
N ASN A 63 11.38 15.69 3.89
CA ASN A 63 11.68 16.91 3.14
C ASN A 63 12.72 17.82 3.81
N MET A 64 12.99 17.63 5.10
CA MET A 64 14.01 18.38 5.84
C MET A 64 15.40 17.73 5.74
N LEU A 65 15.48 16.50 5.20
CA LEU A 65 16.75 15.80 5.05
C LEU A 65 17.62 16.45 3.97
N PRO A 66 18.94 16.58 4.19
CA PRO A 66 19.86 16.97 3.13
C PRO A 66 19.81 15.99 1.95
N ASN A 67 20.32 16.40 0.78
CA ASN A 67 20.39 15.56 -0.44
C ASN A 67 21.29 14.29 -0.32
N CYS A 68 21.65 13.85 0.88
CA CYS A 68 22.43 12.65 1.19
C CYS A 68 21.71 11.32 0.89
N THR A 69 20.47 11.35 0.39
CA THR A 69 19.64 10.18 0.06
C THR A 69 20.09 9.38 -1.17
N LYS A 70 21.18 9.76 -1.86
CA LYS A 70 21.70 9.02 -3.02
C LYS A 70 22.52 7.77 -2.66
N GLN A 71 23.02 7.66 -1.43
CA GLN A 71 23.95 6.59 -1.04
C GLN A 71 23.25 5.36 -0.46
N LEU A 72 22.02 5.51 0.03
CA LEU A 72 21.23 4.41 0.55
C LEU A 72 20.12 4.02 -0.37
N SER A 73 20.20 2.78 -0.80
CA SER A 73 19.19 2.19 -1.64
C SER A 73 18.97 0.73 -1.31
N GLU A 74 19.57 0.14 -0.27
CA GLU A 74 19.56 -1.32 -0.14
C GLU A 74 19.15 -1.80 1.24
N PHE A 75 18.25 -2.79 1.25
CA PHE A 75 17.81 -3.50 2.44
C PHE A 75 17.93 -5.00 2.23
N LEU A 76 18.48 -5.69 3.21
CA LEU A 76 18.47 -7.14 3.30
C LEU A 76 17.21 -7.58 4.04
N VAL A 77 16.44 -8.46 3.41
CA VAL A 77 15.19 -9.01 3.93
C VAL A 77 15.34 -10.51 4.06
N ILE A 78 14.95 -11.06 5.20
CA ILE A 78 15.02 -12.48 5.50
C ILE A 78 13.60 -12.98 5.70
N GLU A 79 13.30 -14.13 5.12
CA GLU A 79 12.07 -14.88 5.32
C GLU A 79 12.28 -15.90 6.43
N GLU A 80 11.68 -15.62 7.58
CA GLU A 80 11.71 -16.51 8.74
C GLU A 80 10.43 -17.39 8.76
N PRO A 81 10.53 -18.71 8.92
CA PRO A 81 9.40 -19.65 8.79
C PRO A 81 8.16 -19.32 9.64
N ASP A 82 8.34 -18.80 10.85
CA ASP A 82 7.25 -18.54 11.81
C ASP A 82 6.87 -17.05 11.94
N ILE A 83 7.69 -16.16 11.38
CA ILE A 83 7.56 -14.71 11.55
C ILE A 83 7.18 -14.03 10.23
N GLY A 84 7.59 -14.60 9.10
CA GLY A 84 7.44 -14.01 7.78
C GLY A 84 8.64 -13.16 7.38
N LEU A 85 8.41 -12.12 6.58
CA LEU A 85 9.48 -11.24 6.12
C LEU A 85 9.92 -10.30 7.24
N ILE A 86 11.22 -10.25 7.50
CA ILE A 86 11.86 -9.33 8.43
C ILE A 86 13.00 -8.59 7.73
N LEU A 87 13.22 -7.32 8.09
CA LEU A 87 14.46 -6.63 7.70
C LEU A 87 15.59 -7.15 8.60
N ALA A 88 16.68 -7.59 7.99
CA ALA A 88 17.85 -7.98 8.75
C ALA A 88 18.38 -6.76 9.50
N LYS A 89 18.43 -6.79 10.83
CA LYS A 89 18.95 -5.68 11.65
C LYS A 89 20.34 -5.23 11.23
N ASN A 90 21.09 -6.09 10.56
CA ASN A 90 22.40 -5.79 10.02
C ASN A 90 22.37 -4.65 8.97
N THR A 91 21.20 -4.38 8.35
CA THR A 91 20.98 -3.20 7.50
C THR A 91 21.00 -1.90 8.28
N LEU A 92 20.73 -1.92 9.60
CA LEU A 92 20.88 -0.75 10.47
C LEU A 92 22.34 -0.29 10.52
N PHE A 93 23.32 -1.17 10.31
CA PHE A 93 24.74 -0.79 10.25
C PHE A 93 25.15 -0.17 8.90
N ASN A 94 24.20 0.17 8.03
CA ASN A 94 24.50 1.07 6.93
C ASN A 94 24.67 2.48 7.51
N ASP A 95 25.91 2.97 7.56
CA ASP A 95 26.27 4.27 8.14
C ASP A 95 25.35 5.40 7.66
N ALA A 96 24.90 5.35 6.40
CA ALA A 96 24.06 6.39 5.86
C ALA A 96 22.59 6.33 6.37
N LEU A 97 22.11 5.18 6.88
CA LEU A 97 20.70 4.98 7.30
C LEU A 97 20.59 5.45 8.73
N LEU A 98 21.60 5.12 9.53
CA LEU A 98 21.84 5.72 10.83
C LEU A 98 21.85 7.25 10.72
N LEU A 99 22.61 7.83 9.80
CA LEU A 99 22.63 9.29 9.62
C LEU A 99 21.25 9.86 9.25
N ILE A 100 20.49 9.18 8.39
CA ILE A 100 19.12 9.59 8.05
C ILE A 100 18.20 9.52 9.27
N LEU A 101 18.25 8.41 10.02
CA LEU A 101 17.43 8.19 11.21
C LEU A 101 17.77 9.17 12.33
N GLU A 102 19.05 9.44 12.56
CA GLU A 102 19.52 10.43 13.54
C GLU A 102 19.03 11.84 13.19
N GLU A 103 19.04 12.21 11.91
CA GLU A 103 18.57 13.53 11.49
C GLU A 103 17.04 13.63 11.59
N LEU A 104 16.31 12.59 11.20
CA LEU A 104 14.86 12.50 11.42
C LEU A 104 14.50 12.53 12.92
N ALA A 105 15.29 11.88 13.78
CA ALA A 105 15.10 11.88 15.22
C ALA A 105 15.23 13.28 15.81
N LYS A 106 16.18 14.10 15.32
CA LYS A 106 16.31 15.51 15.74
C LYS A 106 15.07 16.34 15.40
N TYR A 107 14.44 16.10 14.25
CA TYR A 107 13.26 16.85 13.82
C TYR A 107 11.96 16.37 14.46
N SER A 108 11.81 15.06 14.65
CA SER A 108 10.61 14.44 15.23
C SER A 108 10.57 14.46 16.75
N GLY A 109 11.73 14.42 17.41
CA GLY A 109 11.85 14.09 18.83
C GLY A 109 11.64 12.61 19.16
N GLU A 110 11.47 11.75 18.15
CA GLU A 110 11.28 10.31 18.29
C GLU A 110 12.61 9.54 18.25
N PRO A 111 12.72 8.39 18.93
CA PRO A 111 13.88 7.51 18.81
C PRO A 111 14.12 6.99 17.39
N ALA A 112 15.38 6.75 17.03
CA ALA A 112 15.77 6.20 15.73
C ALA A 112 15.14 4.83 15.47
N GLU A 113 14.94 4.02 16.52
CA GLU A 113 14.29 2.71 16.47
C GLU A 113 12.83 2.83 16.04
N THR A 114 12.07 3.77 16.61
CA THR A 114 10.68 4.03 16.23
C THR A 114 10.58 4.43 14.77
N LEU A 115 11.49 5.31 14.31
CA LEU A 115 11.54 5.73 12.91
C LEU A 115 11.91 4.57 11.98
N PHE A 116 12.83 3.71 12.39
CA PHE A 116 13.18 2.50 11.65
C PHE A 116 12.00 1.54 11.56
N ASP A 117 11.24 1.34 12.64
CA ASP A 117 10.05 0.48 12.64
C ASP A 117 8.96 0.97 11.66
N LEU A 118 8.82 2.29 11.51
CA LEU A 118 7.93 2.89 10.50
C LEU A 118 8.41 2.63 9.07
N ILE A 119 9.72 2.79 8.81
CA ILE A 119 10.34 2.44 7.51
C ILE A 119 10.15 0.95 7.21
N GLN A 120 10.45 0.10 8.19
CA GLN A 120 10.32 -1.35 8.11
C GLN A 120 8.87 -1.74 7.81
N SER A 121 7.90 -1.19 8.53
CA SER A 121 6.48 -1.48 8.33
C SER A 121 6.01 -1.14 6.91
N GLN A 122 6.47 -0.01 6.37
CA GLN A 122 6.12 0.42 5.03
C GLN A 122 6.77 -0.47 3.95
N LEU A 123 8.04 -0.83 4.12
CA LEU A 123 8.75 -1.72 3.17
C LEU A 123 8.17 -3.14 3.20
N LEU A 124 7.98 -3.71 4.39
CA LEU A 124 7.43 -5.06 4.54
C LEU A 124 6.00 -5.16 4.01
N ARG A 125 5.19 -4.10 4.12
CA ARG A 125 3.87 -4.05 3.47
C ARG A 125 3.97 -4.24 1.96
N ASP A 126 4.89 -3.52 1.29
CA ASP A 126 5.07 -3.66 -0.16
C ASP A 126 5.55 -5.05 -0.54
N LEU A 127 6.50 -5.62 0.22
CA LEU A 127 7.03 -6.95 -0.04
C LEU A 127 6.00 -8.06 0.22
N ASN A 128 5.15 -7.91 1.24
CA ASN A 128 4.05 -8.84 1.51
C ASN A 128 3.01 -8.82 0.38
N ILE A 129 2.73 -7.64 -0.20
CA ILE A 129 1.88 -7.52 -1.39
C ILE A 129 2.54 -8.21 -2.60
N ILE A 130 3.82 -7.93 -2.86
CA ILE A 130 4.56 -8.53 -3.99
C ILE A 130 4.65 -10.04 -3.87
N SER A 131 4.80 -10.56 -2.64
CA SER A 131 4.83 -11.99 -2.35
C SER A 131 3.44 -12.62 -2.16
N LEU A 132 2.37 -11.82 -2.23
CA LEU A 132 0.99 -12.28 -2.10
C LEU A 132 0.73 -13.09 -0.82
N ARG A 133 1.42 -12.75 0.28
CA ARG A 133 1.31 -13.50 1.55
C ARG A 133 -0.04 -13.35 2.23
N ASP A 134 -0.65 -12.16 2.11
CA ASP A 134 -1.93 -11.84 2.75
C ASP A 134 -3.15 -12.18 1.89
N SER A 135 -2.95 -12.62 0.64
CA SER A 135 -4.03 -13.17 -0.16
C SER A 135 -4.30 -14.60 0.33
N GLN A 136 -5.35 -14.75 1.16
CA GLN A 136 -5.86 -16.05 1.59
C GLN A 136 -5.93 -17.01 0.40
N GLY A 137 -5.03 -17.99 0.36
CA GLY A 137 -5.03 -19.13 -0.56
C GLY A 137 -5.27 -18.76 -2.04
N LEU A 138 -4.21 -18.78 -2.85
CA LEU A 138 -4.24 -18.74 -4.32
C LEU A 138 -5.19 -19.75 -5.01
N SER A 139 -5.86 -20.62 -4.23
CA SER A 139 -6.92 -21.55 -4.61
C SER A 139 -8.31 -20.93 -4.72
N MET A 140 -8.45 -19.63 -5.00
CA MET A 140 -9.76 -19.08 -5.41
C MET A 140 -10.10 -19.59 -6.82
N PRO A 141 -11.17 -20.39 -7.00
CA PRO A 141 -11.63 -20.87 -8.29
C PRO A 141 -12.04 -19.72 -9.20
N VAL A 142 -11.72 -19.86 -10.49
CA VAL A 142 -12.20 -18.95 -11.53
C VAL A 142 -13.74 -18.99 -11.55
N GLY A 143 -14.37 -17.81 -11.57
CA GLY A 143 -15.83 -17.68 -11.54
C GLY A 143 -16.45 -17.57 -10.15
N GLU A 144 -15.67 -17.61 -9.05
CA GLU A 144 -16.23 -17.37 -7.72
C GLU A 144 -16.70 -15.93 -7.51
N HIS A 145 -17.89 -15.83 -6.91
CA HIS A 145 -18.52 -14.58 -6.48
C HIS A 145 -18.91 -14.77 -5.02
N LEU A 146 -18.08 -14.28 -4.09
CA LEU A 146 -18.49 -14.16 -2.70
C LEU A 146 -19.21 -12.84 -2.56
N ILE A 147 -20.51 -12.89 -2.26
CA ILE A 147 -21.30 -11.71 -1.91
C ILE A 147 -21.67 -11.85 -0.44
N PHE A 148 -21.07 -11.01 0.40
CA PHE A 148 -21.54 -10.81 1.76
C PHE A 148 -22.35 -9.52 1.79
N GLU A 149 -23.61 -9.61 2.18
CA GLU A 149 -24.48 -8.44 2.36
C GLU A 149 -25.00 -8.38 3.79
N SER A 150 -24.80 -7.23 4.41
CA SER A 150 -25.46 -6.82 5.65
C SER A 150 -26.12 -5.46 5.45
N THR A 151 -26.87 -4.99 6.45
CA THR A 151 -27.57 -3.69 6.42
C THR A 151 -26.64 -2.50 6.11
N ASN A 152 -25.34 -2.62 6.38
CA ASN A 152 -24.38 -1.54 6.24
C ASN A 152 -23.06 -1.95 5.56
N ARG A 153 -22.97 -3.15 4.99
CA ARG A 153 -21.74 -3.62 4.35
C ARG A 153 -22.04 -4.58 3.21
N GLU A 154 -21.32 -4.42 2.11
CA GLU A 154 -21.35 -5.32 0.98
C GLU A 154 -19.94 -5.64 0.53
N SER A 155 -19.57 -6.91 0.47
CA SER A 155 -18.28 -7.34 -0.05
C SER A 155 -18.51 -8.20 -1.28
N LYS A 156 -17.80 -7.92 -2.38
CA LYS A 156 -17.80 -8.76 -3.60
C LYS A 156 -16.40 -9.20 -3.98
N LEU A 157 -16.29 -10.41 -4.49
CA LEU A 157 -15.09 -10.98 -5.10
C LEU A 157 -15.40 -11.34 -6.55
N GLN A 158 -14.44 -11.14 -7.44
CA GLN A 158 -14.48 -11.63 -8.81
C GLN A 158 -13.10 -12.16 -9.21
N VAL A 159 -13.06 -13.38 -9.77
CA VAL A 159 -11.83 -13.98 -10.32
C VAL A 159 -12.03 -14.24 -11.81
N LYS A 160 -11.15 -13.66 -12.63
CA LYS A 160 -11.11 -13.80 -14.10
C LYS A 160 -9.80 -14.46 -14.53
N GLN A 161 -9.87 -15.28 -15.58
CA GLN A 161 -8.69 -15.80 -16.26
C GLN A 161 -8.76 -15.37 -17.73
N GLU A 162 -7.75 -14.65 -18.20
CA GLU A 162 -7.63 -14.21 -19.59
C GLU A 162 -6.29 -14.68 -20.15
N ALA A 163 -6.32 -15.67 -21.04
CA ALA A 163 -5.13 -16.30 -21.60
C ALA A 163 -4.10 -16.67 -20.50
N SER A 164 -2.98 -15.94 -20.46
CA SER A 164 -1.84 -16.13 -19.57
C SER A 164 -1.89 -15.28 -18.29
N LEU A 165 -3.03 -14.64 -17.99
CA LEU A 165 -3.18 -13.71 -16.86
C LEU A 165 -4.38 -14.08 -15.99
N LYS A 166 -4.13 -14.29 -14.69
CA LYS A 166 -5.19 -14.42 -13.67
C LYS A 166 -5.42 -13.04 -13.05
N THR A 167 -6.66 -12.57 -13.02
CA THR A 167 -7.06 -11.31 -12.36
C THR A 167 -8.01 -11.60 -11.22
N VAL A 168 -7.72 -11.06 -10.05
CA VAL A 168 -8.58 -11.11 -8.86
C VAL A 168 -8.96 -9.70 -8.47
N GLU A 169 -10.26 -9.45 -8.32
CA GLU A 169 -10.83 -8.17 -7.92
C GLU A 169 -11.70 -8.37 -6.68
N MET A 170 -11.51 -7.53 -5.66
CA MET A 170 -12.29 -7.51 -4.43
C MET A 170 -12.78 -6.10 -4.17
N ILE A 171 -14.01 -5.98 -3.69
CA ILE A 171 -14.60 -4.71 -3.29
C ILE A 171 -15.32 -4.87 -1.96
N ASP A 172 -15.16 -3.91 -1.07
CA ASP A 172 -15.86 -3.81 0.20
C ASP A 172 -16.47 -2.42 0.33
N ILE A 173 -17.79 -2.35 0.36
CA ILE A 173 -18.57 -1.12 0.44
C ILE A 173 -19.23 -1.09 1.81
N LYS A 174 -19.03 -0.01 2.56
CA LYS A 174 -19.56 0.16 3.92
C LYS A 174 -20.37 1.44 4.04
N ARG A 175 -21.50 1.39 4.73
CA ARG A 175 -22.26 2.54 5.20
C ARG A 175 -21.82 2.92 6.61
N PHE A 176 -21.57 4.21 6.85
CA PHE A 176 -21.25 4.69 8.20
C PHE A 176 -22.54 4.82 9.02
N VAL A 177 -22.55 4.17 10.19
CA VAL A 177 -23.72 4.14 11.09
C VAL A 177 -23.63 5.30 12.06
N GLY A 178 -24.71 6.06 12.23
CA GLY A 178 -24.82 7.16 13.19
C GLY A 178 -24.54 8.56 12.64
N GLU A 179 -24.13 8.71 11.38
CA GLU A 179 -23.97 10.03 10.73
C GLU A 179 -25.13 10.29 9.75
N VAL A 180 -26.25 10.84 10.28
CA VAL A 180 -27.38 11.54 9.60
C VAL A 180 -28.11 10.80 8.44
N GLU A 181 -29.35 11.21 8.14
CA GLU A 181 -30.04 10.90 6.88
C GLU A 181 -29.22 11.44 5.66
N ASP A 182 -29.48 10.95 4.44
CA ASP A 182 -28.77 11.24 3.17
C ASP A 182 -27.44 10.50 2.91
N SER A 183 -27.43 9.15 2.92
CA SER A 183 -26.27 8.35 2.43
C SER A 183 -26.38 7.96 0.96
N ASN A 184 -25.28 8.04 0.19
CA ASN A 184 -25.22 7.52 -1.19
C ASN A 184 -24.89 6.01 -1.26
N TYR A 185 -25.21 5.21 -0.23
CA TYR A 185 -24.83 3.80 -0.15
C TYR A 185 -25.36 2.94 -1.29
N ASP A 186 -26.66 3.05 -1.61
CA ASP A 186 -27.27 2.26 -2.69
C ASP A 186 -26.76 2.69 -4.08
N GLU A 187 -26.36 3.94 -4.22
CA GLU A 187 -25.75 4.45 -5.45
C GLU A 187 -24.33 3.90 -5.63
N LEU A 188 -23.52 3.93 -4.58
CA LEU A 188 -22.19 3.32 -4.56
C LEU A 188 -22.25 1.81 -4.83
N LYS A 189 -23.24 1.11 -4.28
CA LYS A 189 -23.51 -0.32 -4.58
C LYS A 189 -23.80 -0.58 -6.06
N ARG A 190 -24.51 0.33 -6.75
CA ARG A 190 -24.80 0.20 -8.19
C ARG A 190 -23.56 0.47 -9.05
N GLU A 191 -22.76 1.46 -8.69
CA GLU A 191 -21.55 1.84 -9.44
C GLU A 191 -20.36 0.87 -9.18
N CYS A 192 -20.30 0.27 -7.98
CA CYS A 192 -19.45 -0.88 -7.61
C CYS A 192 -18.05 -0.88 -8.25
N TRP A 193 -17.81 -1.78 -9.21
CA TRP A 193 -16.51 -1.96 -9.87
C TRP A 193 -16.01 -0.72 -10.62
N GLN A 194 -16.85 0.25 -10.97
CA GLN A 194 -16.42 1.49 -11.62
C GLN A 194 -16.24 2.65 -10.63
N ALA A 195 -16.74 2.50 -9.39
CA ALA A 195 -16.72 3.58 -8.41
C ALA A 195 -15.30 4.01 -8.03
N HIS A 196 -14.34 3.08 -7.99
CA HIS A 196 -12.93 3.38 -7.66
C HIS A 196 -12.26 4.33 -8.68
N LEU A 197 -12.73 4.32 -9.93
CA LEU A 197 -12.27 5.20 -11.01
C LEU A 197 -12.95 6.57 -10.98
N SER A 198 -14.11 6.67 -10.32
CA SER A 198 -14.89 7.90 -10.24
C SER A 198 -14.24 8.95 -9.34
N GLU A 199 -14.46 10.23 -9.65
CA GLU A 199 -14.15 11.36 -8.75
C GLU A 199 -15.34 11.73 -7.86
N LYS A 200 -16.47 11.05 -8.05
CA LYS A 200 -17.69 11.28 -7.27
C LYS A 200 -17.47 10.99 -5.79
N ARG A 201 -18.01 11.87 -4.95
CA ARG A 201 -18.07 11.69 -3.50
C ARG A 201 -19.38 11.03 -3.10
N TYR A 202 -19.32 9.95 -2.34
CA TYR A 202 -20.48 9.21 -1.87
C TYR A 202 -20.68 9.47 -0.38
N SER A 203 -21.70 10.24 -0.01
CA SER A 203 -21.94 10.65 1.38
C SER A 203 -22.13 9.46 2.32
N ASN A 204 -21.46 9.52 3.47
CA ASN A 204 -21.56 8.58 4.58
C ASN A 204 -21.27 7.13 4.19
N THR A 205 -20.29 6.93 3.30
CA THR A 205 -19.87 5.62 2.81
C THR A 205 -18.36 5.47 2.74
N GLY A 206 -17.91 4.21 2.72
CA GLY A 206 -16.55 3.80 2.43
C GLY A 206 -16.54 2.74 1.34
N LEU A 207 -15.49 2.76 0.52
CA LEU A 207 -15.17 1.83 -0.54
C LEU A 207 -13.72 1.38 -0.34
N ASN A 208 -13.48 0.08 -0.30
CA ASN A 208 -12.16 -0.52 -0.43
C ASN A 208 -12.16 -1.44 -1.63
N TYR A 209 -11.43 -1.09 -2.68
CA TYR A 209 -11.24 -1.88 -3.89
C TYR A 209 -9.82 -2.40 -3.94
N THR A 210 -9.64 -3.68 -4.24
CA THR A 210 -8.35 -4.32 -4.45
C THR A 210 -8.38 -5.12 -5.73
N LYS A 211 -7.37 -4.97 -6.58
CA LYS A 211 -7.17 -5.76 -7.79
C LYS A 211 -5.75 -6.24 -7.87
N TYR A 212 -5.53 -7.51 -8.21
CA TYR A 212 -4.20 -7.99 -8.55
C TYR A 212 -4.23 -8.95 -9.73
N CYS A 213 -3.15 -8.91 -10.50
CA CYS A 213 -2.97 -9.68 -11.72
C CYS A 213 -1.71 -10.55 -11.60
N LEU A 214 -1.82 -11.83 -11.96
CA LEU A 214 -0.74 -12.82 -11.89
C LEU A 214 -0.38 -13.35 -13.28
N ASP A 215 0.91 -13.57 -13.51
CA ASP A 215 1.39 -14.29 -14.70
C ASP A 215 1.21 -15.81 -14.57
N GLU A 216 1.59 -16.57 -15.60
CA GLU A 216 1.47 -18.04 -15.65
C GLU A 216 2.28 -18.76 -14.56
N ALA A 217 3.28 -18.08 -13.98
CA ALA A 217 4.10 -18.60 -12.89
C ALA A 217 3.64 -18.06 -11.53
N ASP A 218 2.39 -17.58 -11.44
CA ASP A 218 1.75 -17.00 -10.27
C ASP A 218 2.52 -15.82 -9.64
N ASN A 219 3.33 -15.11 -10.43
CA ASN A 219 3.99 -13.90 -9.95
C ASN A 219 3.10 -12.69 -10.15
N LEU A 220 3.12 -11.78 -9.16
CA LEU A 220 2.46 -10.50 -9.26
C LEU A 220 2.99 -9.69 -10.46
N THR A 221 2.08 -9.33 -11.36
CA THR A 221 2.35 -8.39 -12.47
C THR A 221 1.85 -6.99 -12.16
N ARG A 222 0.71 -6.89 -11.47
CA ARG A 222 0.10 -5.62 -11.05
C ARG A 222 -0.75 -5.82 -9.80
N PHE A 223 -0.69 -4.90 -8.86
CA PHE A 223 -1.55 -4.78 -7.70
C PHE A 223 -2.07 -3.34 -7.62
N GLU A 224 -3.35 -3.17 -7.34
CA GLU A 224 -4.01 -1.89 -7.15
C GLU A 224 -4.92 -1.98 -5.92
N LEU A 225 -4.78 -1.02 -5.01
CA LEU A 225 -5.63 -0.84 -3.85
C LEU A 225 -6.17 0.59 -3.90
N VAL A 226 -7.48 0.76 -3.74
CA VAL A 226 -8.13 2.05 -3.63
C VAL A 226 -9.05 2.04 -2.42
N TYR A 227 -8.76 2.87 -1.45
CA TYR A 227 -9.64 3.18 -0.34
C TYR A 227 -10.23 4.58 -0.54
N GLN A 228 -11.55 4.70 -0.46
CA GLN A 228 -12.26 5.96 -0.48
C GLN A 228 -13.24 5.98 0.68
N SER A 229 -13.36 7.10 1.38
CA SER A 229 -14.39 7.30 2.38
C SER A 229 -14.77 8.75 2.46
N PHE A 230 -16.07 9.02 2.51
CA PHE A 230 -16.56 10.38 2.64
C PHE A 230 -17.66 10.46 3.69
N SER A 231 -17.53 11.46 4.58
CA SER A 231 -18.54 11.85 5.54
C SER A 231 -18.52 13.35 5.79
N SER A 232 -19.44 13.86 6.61
CA SER A 232 -19.49 15.29 6.97
C SER A 232 -18.20 15.83 7.60
N LYS A 233 -17.37 14.94 8.17
CA LYS A 233 -16.13 15.30 8.87
C LYS A 233 -14.88 15.11 8.02
N GLN A 234 -14.90 14.19 7.07
CA GLN A 234 -13.70 13.76 6.36
C GLN A 234 -13.99 13.29 4.93
N ASP A 235 -13.15 13.72 3.99
CA ASP A 235 -12.98 13.12 2.66
C ASP A 235 -11.60 12.49 2.59
N LYS A 236 -11.53 11.17 2.42
CA LYS A 236 -10.26 10.42 2.36
C LYS A 236 -10.23 9.53 1.13
N ARG A 237 -9.14 9.62 0.36
CA ARG A 237 -8.82 8.75 -0.76
C ARG A 237 -7.36 8.32 -0.67
N LEU A 238 -7.13 7.03 -0.54
CA LEU A 238 -5.80 6.42 -0.59
C LEU A 238 -5.77 5.46 -1.78
N SER A 239 -4.78 5.56 -2.64
CA SER A 239 -4.50 4.53 -3.63
C SER A 239 -3.07 4.06 -3.55
N ARG A 240 -2.86 2.76 -3.78
CA ARG A 240 -1.55 2.15 -3.93
C ARG A 240 -1.54 1.29 -5.18
N LEU A 241 -0.54 1.50 -6.02
CA LEU A 241 -0.29 0.73 -7.23
C LEU A 241 1.10 0.11 -7.10
N ILE A 242 1.23 -1.19 -7.36
CA ILE A 242 2.50 -1.89 -7.50
C ILE A 242 2.50 -2.60 -8.85
N GLU A 243 3.47 -2.31 -9.70
CA GLU A 243 3.58 -2.90 -11.04
C GLU A 243 4.95 -3.52 -11.25
N ARG A 244 4.98 -4.75 -11.78
CA ARG A 244 6.23 -5.40 -12.18
C ARG A 244 6.71 -4.81 -13.50
N ILE A 245 7.93 -4.29 -13.51
CA ILE A 245 8.60 -3.75 -14.70
C ILE A 245 9.29 -4.91 -15.42
N LYS A 246 8.97 -5.11 -16.70
CA LYS A 246 9.60 -6.11 -17.58
C LYS A 246 10.90 -5.59 -18.18
#